data_AF-A0A517YD66-F1
#
_entry.id   AF-A0A517YD66-F1
#
_cell.length_a   1.000
_cell.length_b   1.000
_cell.length_c   1.000
_cell.angle_alpha   90.00
_cell.angle_beta   90.00
_cell.angle_gamma   90.00
#
_symmetry.space_group_name_H-M   'P 1'
#
loop_
_entity.id
_entity.type
_entity.pdbx_description
1 polymer ?
#
loop_
_entity_poly.entity_id
_entity_poly.type
_entity_poly.pdbx_seq_one_letter_code
_entity_poly.pdbx_strand_id
1 'polypeptide(L)'
;MTMISLRKAAAACWLTMLVGAAMLATLPAAAQSGARVSLEVVTQPGFSAEEIREWLPALEKAGFSNVRVRTGRDGDGAAIVATGSGNSANYQVTAVLTSDNRLHLPNGNYSFESRGKINAWVEKLKAGGEEGLNARAGAFGLVPKDLVAVHEGLTTKVNFSTTGKTTREVVQAIAVNLPIGMKVDPAVRDKFGEEKVTDELLGMSSGTALAAAIRPLGLVLLPAKVGNDVTLRVLDSQAAEQVWPVGWPMKTSPRETLPDLFKFLNVEVSDASLAESVEAIRGRLNVPMIIDQNSLARQKIDFATVKVTLPKTNTYYAKILERLLFQAKLKYELRIDEADRPFLWITTVKQ
;
A
#
# COMPACT_ATOMS: atom_id res chain seq x y z
N MET A 1 14.50 -54.23 52.12
CA MET A 1 15.42 -53.54 51.19
C MET A 1 15.14 -52.05 51.30
N THR A 2 15.71 -51.32 52.28
CA THR A 2 17.09 -50.75 52.31
C THR A 2 17.31 -49.88 51.06
N MET A 3 17.60 -48.57 51.09
CA MET A 3 18.53 -47.79 51.93
C MET A 3 18.01 -46.33 52.10
N ILE A 4 17.97 -45.75 53.32
CA ILE A 4 19.05 -44.98 54.00
C ILE A 4 19.41 -43.71 53.18
N SER A 5 18.87 -42.52 53.51
CA SER A 5 19.27 -41.59 54.59
C SER A 5 20.65 -40.94 54.38
N LEU A 6 20.74 -39.70 54.90
CA LEU A 6 21.91 -38.87 55.23
C LEU A 6 22.28 -37.79 54.19
N ARG A 7 22.54 -36.52 54.55
CA ARG A 7 22.46 -35.73 55.80
C ARG A 7 22.90 -34.29 55.45
N LYS A 8 22.31 -33.31 56.17
CA LYS A 8 22.94 -32.12 56.82
C LYS A 8 23.83 -31.18 55.95
N ALA A 9 23.45 -29.92 55.78
CA ALA A 9 23.51 -28.77 56.71
C ALA A 9 24.83 -27.98 56.65
N ALA A 10 24.73 -26.68 56.38
CA ALA A 10 25.50 -25.54 56.92
C ALA A 10 25.18 -24.32 56.03
N ALA A 11 24.39 -23.33 56.45
CA ALA A 11 24.72 -22.26 57.40
C ALA A 11 25.88 -21.35 56.93
N ALA A 12 25.54 -20.14 56.48
CA ALA A 12 25.95 -18.88 57.12
C ALA A 12 25.63 -17.67 56.22
N CYS A 13 25.25 -16.58 56.91
CA CYS A 13 25.25 -15.15 56.58
C CYS A 13 26.01 -14.74 55.29
N TRP A 14 25.62 -13.68 54.58
CA TRP A 14 25.82 -12.29 55.01
C TRP A 14 24.78 -11.34 54.41
N LEU A 15 24.34 -10.43 55.26
CA LEU A 15 23.53 -9.26 54.97
C LEU A 15 24.46 -8.16 54.41
N THR A 16 24.23 -7.69 53.18
CA THR A 16 24.68 -6.37 52.75
C THR A 16 23.63 -5.74 51.85
N MET A 17 22.94 -4.75 52.41
CA MET A 17 22.29 -3.68 51.66
C MET A 17 23.28 -3.07 50.68
N LEU A 18 22.88 -2.96 49.41
CA LEU A 18 23.37 -1.89 48.54
C LEU A 18 22.21 -1.43 47.67
N VAL A 19 21.65 -0.31 48.11
CA VAL A 19 20.81 0.60 47.33
C VAL A 19 21.65 1.03 46.12
N GLY A 20 21.44 0.38 44.98
CA GLY A 20 22.04 0.72 43.69
C GLY A 20 20.98 1.35 42.81
N ALA A 21 21.08 2.67 42.64
CA ALA A 21 20.17 3.50 41.87
C ALA A 21 19.85 2.90 40.48
N ALA A 22 18.56 2.69 40.21
CA ALA A 22 18.05 2.50 38.88
C ALA A 22 18.23 3.80 38.10
N MET A 23 19.37 3.96 37.43
CA MET A 23 19.49 4.87 36.29
C MET A 23 18.58 4.33 35.20
N LEU A 24 17.34 4.84 35.14
CA LEU A 24 16.59 4.88 33.89
C LEU A 24 17.46 5.66 32.91
N ALA A 25 18.21 4.96 32.06
CA ALA A 25 18.72 5.51 30.84
C ALA A 25 17.52 5.86 29.98
N THR A 26 17.04 7.10 30.10
CA THR A 26 16.22 7.74 29.09
C THR A 26 17.06 7.77 27.82
N LEU A 27 16.91 6.76 26.97
CA LEU A 27 17.36 6.83 25.59
C LEU A 27 16.68 8.08 25.02
N PRO A 28 17.44 9.11 24.58
CA PRO A 28 16.82 10.19 23.84
C PRO A 28 16.16 9.53 22.63
N ALA A 29 14.85 9.73 22.49
CA ALA A 29 14.18 9.47 21.23
C ALA A 29 15.02 10.17 20.18
N ALA A 30 15.65 9.39 19.28
CA ALA A 30 16.28 9.97 18.11
C ALA A 30 15.18 10.78 17.44
N ALA A 31 15.26 12.10 17.55
CA ALA A 31 14.39 12.97 16.80
C ALA A 31 14.58 12.56 15.35
N GLN A 32 13.57 11.93 14.76
CA GLN A 32 13.52 11.72 13.33
C GLN A 32 13.61 13.11 12.73
N SER A 33 14.81 13.53 12.35
CA SER A 33 14.96 14.76 11.60
C SER A 33 14.33 14.46 10.26
N GLY A 34 13.10 14.92 10.04
CA GLY A 34 12.52 14.93 8.70
C GLY A 34 13.42 15.70 7.75
N ALA A 35 13.24 15.47 6.44
CA ALA A 35 14.03 16.14 5.42
C ALA A 35 14.05 17.66 5.65
N ARG A 36 15.25 18.25 5.63
CA ARG A 36 15.46 19.68 5.90
C ARG A 36 15.58 20.42 4.58
N VAL A 37 14.99 21.60 4.52
CA VAL A 37 15.05 22.46 3.33
C VAL A 37 15.60 23.81 3.76
N SER A 38 16.83 24.09 3.37
CA SER A 38 17.48 25.38 3.56
C SER A 38 17.37 26.20 2.29
N LEU A 39 17.23 27.51 2.46
CA LEU A 39 16.98 28.45 1.38
C LEU A 39 18.09 29.51 1.32
N GLU A 40 18.63 29.69 0.13
CA GLU A 40 19.43 30.84 -0.25
C GLU A 40 18.65 31.65 -1.29
N VAL A 41 18.34 32.91 -0.95
CA VAL A 41 17.68 33.85 -1.84
C VAL A 41 18.73 34.74 -2.48
N VAL A 42 18.78 34.74 -3.80
CA VAL A 42 19.62 35.64 -4.59
C VAL A 42 18.75 36.75 -5.16
N THR A 43 19.09 38.00 -4.87
CA THR A 43 18.32 39.16 -5.36
C THR A 43 18.89 39.67 -6.68
N GLN A 44 18.03 40.01 -7.63
CA GLN A 44 18.45 40.74 -8.83
C GLN A 44 18.92 42.16 -8.50
N PRO A 45 19.76 42.78 -9.36
CA PRO A 45 20.12 44.19 -9.21
C PRO A 45 18.89 45.10 -9.15
N GLY A 46 18.91 46.11 -8.28
CA GLY A 46 17.81 47.09 -8.14
C GLY A 46 16.77 46.77 -7.06
N PHE A 47 16.94 45.69 -6.31
CA PHE A 47 16.05 45.32 -5.21
C PHE A 47 16.29 46.17 -3.95
N SER A 48 15.22 46.62 -3.28
CA SER A 48 15.34 47.43 -2.07
C SER A 48 15.56 46.57 -0.81
N ALA A 49 16.23 47.14 0.20
CA ALA A 49 16.41 46.46 1.49
C ALA A 49 15.08 46.26 2.25
N GLU A 50 14.03 46.97 1.87
CA GLU A 50 12.70 46.92 2.48
C GLU A 50 11.93 45.69 1.99
N GLU A 51 11.90 45.44 0.68
CA GLU A 51 11.26 44.26 0.09
C GLU A 51 11.88 42.94 0.61
N ILE A 52 13.20 42.90 0.84
CA ILE A 52 13.86 41.73 1.44
C ILE A 52 13.35 41.47 2.87
N ARG A 53 13.15 42.53 3.66
CA ARG A 53 12.65 42.41 5.04
C ARG A 53 11.21 41.89 5.09
N GLU A 54 10.40 42.18 4.07
CA GLU A 54 9.04 41.65 3.97
C GLU A 54 9.01 40.15 3.66
N TRP A 55 9.90 39.67 2.78
CA TRP A 55 9.96 38.26 2.40
C TRP A 55 10.49 37.34 3.49
N LEU A 56 11.46 37.78 4.29
CA LEU A 56 12.14 36.94 5.28
C LEU A 56 11.16 36.23 6.25
N PRO A 57 10.24 36.92 6.96
CA PRO A 57 9.28 36.26 7.84
C PRO A 57 8.35 35.30 7.11
N ALA A 58 7.98 35.62 5.86
CA ALA A 58 7.10 34.77 5.06
C ALA A 58 7.78 33.46 4.67
N LEU A 59 9.07 33.50 4.34
CA LEU A 59 9.86 32.32 3.99
C LEU A 59 10.13 31.46 5.22
N GLU A 60 10.50 32.05 6.35
CA GLU A 60 10.66 31.31 7.61
C GLU A 60 9.36 30.59 8.00
N LYS A 61 8.20 31.26 7.87
CA LYS A 61 6.89 30.67 8.13
C LYS A 61 6.49 29.59 7.11
N ALA A 62 7.05 29.61 5.91
CA ALA A 62 6.79 28.61 4.87
C ALA A 62 7.48 27.26 5.12
N GLY A 63 8.30 27.13 6.18
CA GLY A 63 8.85 25.85 6.62
C GLY A 63 10.27 25.56 6.13
N PHE A 64 11.00 26.57 5.67
CA PHE A 64 12.45 26.50 5.45
C PHE A 64 13.19 26.48 6.80
N SER A 65 14.20 25.62 6.94
CA SER A 65 14.97 25.46 8.18
C SER A 65 15.98 26.58 8.42
N ASN A 66 16.39 27.27 7.35
CA ASN A 66 17.29 28.41 7.38
C ASN A 66 17.07 29.22 6.10
N VAL A 67 17.04 30.55 6.21
CA VAL A 67 16.91 31.46 5.06
C VAL A 67 18.08 32.43 5.08
N ARG A 68 18.83 32.49 3.98
CA ARG A 68 19.91 33.45 3.78
C ARG A 68 19.64 34.26 2.53
N VAL A 69 20.01 35.53 2.55
CA VAL A 69 19.84 36.43 1.41
C VAL A 69 21.21 36.94 1.00
N ARG A 70 21.49 36.94 -0.30
CA ARG A 70 22.68 37.57 -0.87
C ARG A 70 22.34 38.27 -2.19
N THR A 71 23.18 39.22 -2.57
CA THR A 71 23.11 39.82 -3.91
C THR A 71 23.46 38.77 -4.96
N GLY A 72 22.67 38.72 -6.03
CA GLY A 72 22.88 37.83 -7.16
C GLY A 72 24.12 38.20 -7.97
N ARG A 73 24.70 37.22 -8.64
CA ARG A 73 25.80 37.31 -9.60
C ARG A 73 25.32 36.83 -10.96
N ASP A 74 26.03 37.21 -12.01
CA ASP A 74 25.74 36.73 -13.36
C ASP A 74 25.82 35.20 -13.42
N GLY A 75 24.76 34.57 -13.92
CA GLY A 75 24.61 33.11 -13.98
C GLY A 75 23.93 32.47 -12.78
N ASP A 76 23.56 33.22 -11.74
CA ASP A 76 22.73 32.70 -10.66
C ASP A 76 21.34 32.30 -11.19
N GLY A 77 20.86 31.12 -10.77
CA GLY A 77 19.57 30.58 -11.16
C GLY A 77 18.92 29.81 -10.02
N ALA A 78 17.61 29.59 -10.16
CA ALA A 78 16.89 28.76 -9.22
C ALA A 78 17.36 27.30 -9.36
N ALA A 79 17.80 26.68 -8.26
CA ALA A 79 18.35 25.33 -8.27
C ALA A 79 18.06 24.58 -6.96
N ILE A 80 18.11 23.24 -7.03
CA ILE A 80 18.07 22.36 -5.85
C ILE A 80 19.35 21.55 -5.84
N VAL A 81 20.04 21.54 -4.70
CA VAL A 81 21.15 20.64 -4.44
C VAL A 81 20.76 19.76 -3.26
N ALA A 82 20.61 18.46 -3.52
CA ALA A 82 20.32 17.48 -2.48
C ALA A 82 21.62 16.91 -1.91
N THR A 83 21.71 16.85 -0.59
CA THR A 83 22.79 16.15 0.13
C THR A 83 22.17 15.10 1.05
N GLY A 84 22.65 13.85 0.96
CA GLY A 84 22.04 12.70 1.64
C GLY A 84 20.81 12.13 0.90
N SER A 85 20.12 11.18 1.52
CA SER A 85 18.95 10.50 0.94
C SER A 85 17.88 10.18 2.00
N GLY A 86 16.63 9.93 1.55
CA GLY A 86 15.51 9.54 2.40
C GLY A 86 15.13 10.59 3.45
N ASN A 87 14.76 10.15 4.66
CA ASN A 87 14.40 11.06 5.77
C ASN A 87 15.56 11.94 6.25
N SER A 88 16.81 11.56 5.99
CA SER A 88 18.00 12.36 6.33
C SER A 88 18.40 13.36 5.25
N ALA A 89 17.63 13.49 4.16
CA ALA A 89 17.97 14.39 3.07
C ALA A 89 17.99 15.86 3.54
N ASN A 90 19.03 16.58 3.13
CA ASN A 90 19.13 18.02 3.29
C ASN A 90 19.16 18.67 1.91
N TYR A 91 18.11 19.45 1.61
CA TYR A 91 17.97 20.19 0.38
C TYR A 91 18.48 21.62 0.58
N GLN A 92 19.48 22.01 -0.19
CA GLN A 92 19.89 23.40 -0.36
C GLN A 92 19.19 23.95 -1.60
N VAL A 93 18.28 24.89 -1.39
CA VAL A 93 17.51 25.53 -2.45
C VAL A 93 18.08 26.92 -2.71
N THR A 94 18.37 27.21 -3.96
CA THR A 94 18.64 28.57 -4.43
C THR A 94 17.39 29.11 -5.09
N ALA A 95 16.90 30.26 -4.64
CA ALA A 95 15.75 30.96 -5.20
C ALA A 95 16.15 32.34 -5.67
N VAL A 96 15.59 32.78 -6.79
CA VAL A 96 15.85 34.13 -7.32
C VAL A 96 14.70 35.04 -6.95
N LEU A 97 14.98 36.13 -6.23
CA LEU A 97 14.02 37.20 -6.01
C LEU A 97 14.19 38.24 -7.12
N THR A 98 13.21 38.30 -8.01
CA THR A 98 13.23 39.12 -9.22
C THR A 98 12.76 40.54 -8.94
N SER A 99 13.17 41.47 -9.80
CA SER A 99 12.84 42.90 -9.69
C SER A 99 11.34 43.23 -9.72
N ASP A 100 10.48 42.32 -10.18
CA ASP A 100 9.01 42.44 -10.13
C ASP A 100 8.40 41.87 -8.82
N ASN A 101 9.21 41.75 -7.77
CA ASN A 101 8.84 41.27 -6.44
C ASN A 101 8.26 39.85 -6.44
N ARG A 102 8.90 38.95 -7.19
CA ARG A 102 8.53 37.53 -7.26
C ARG A 102 9.67 36.62 -6.85
N LEU A 103 9.34 35.57 -6.11
CA LEU A 103 10.26 34.51 -5.74
C LEU A 103 10.19 33.38 -6.79
N HIS A 104 11.25 33.25 -7.55
CA HIS A 104 11.47 32.13 -8.46
C HIS A 104 12.16 30.99 -7.70
N LEU A 105 11.40 29.93 -7.47
CA LEU A 105 11.89 28.64 -6.99
C LEU A 105 12.03 27.67 -8.18
N PRO A 106 12.78 26.58 -8.02
CA PRO A 106 12.79 25.50 -9.01
C PRO A 106 11.35 25.02 -9.29
N ASN A 107 10.95 25.10 -10.56
CA ASN A 107 9.61 24.75 -11.05
C ASN A 107 8.44 25.55 -10.42
N GLY A 108 8.70 26.75 -9.91
CA GLY A 108 7.66 27.60 -9.32
C GLY A 108 7.99 29.08 -9.31
N ASN A 109 6.99 29.93 -9.52
CA ASN A 109 7.14 31.38 -9.47
C ASN A 109 6.02 32.00 -8.64
N TYR A 110 6.37 32.62 -7.52
CA TYR A 110 5.44 33.06 -6.49
C TYR A 110 5.55 34.57 -6.26
N SER A 111 4.42 35.28 -6.38
CA SER A 111 4.31 36.64 -5.84
C SER A 111 4.19 36.60 -4.33
N PHE A 112 4.44 37.73 -3.67
CA PHE A 112 4.25 37.88 -2.22
C PHE A 112 2.82 37.55 -1.77
N GLU A 113 1.80 37.88 -2.56
CA GLU A 113 0.40 37.53 -2.28
C GLU A 113 0.16 36.00 -2.29
N SER A 114 0.88 35.28 -3.15
CA SER A 114 0.77 33.83 -3.29
C SER A 114 1.65 33.02 -2.32
N ARG A 115 2.30 33.68 -1.36
CA ARG A 115 3.27 33.10 -0.41
C ARG A 115 2.77 31.86 0.35
N GLY A 116 1.46 31.73 0.58
CA GLY A 116 0.87 30.53 1.18
C GLY A 116 1.12 29.25 0.37
N LYS A 117 1.33 29.36 -0.94
CA LYS A 117 1.65 28.23 -1.83
C LYS A 117 3.10 27.75 -1.71
N ILE A 118 3.99 28.56 -1.12
CA ILE A 118 5.41 28.20 -0.92
C ILE A 118 5.53 27.09 0.12
N ASN A 119 4.69 27.09 1.16
CA ASN A 119 4.64 25.99 2.12
C ASN A 119 4.33 24.65 1.43
N ALA A 120 3.31 24.63 0.56
CA ALA A 120 2.98 23.43 -0.21
C ALA A 120 4.13 22.98 -1.14
N TRP A 121 4.92 23.92 -1.66
CA TRP A 121 6.12 23.60 -2.44
C TRP A 121 7.21 22.96 -1.56
N VAL A 122 7.48 23.53 -0.38
CA VAL A 122 8.45 22.98 0.60
C VAL A 122 8.05 21.57 1.03
N GLU A 123 6.78 21.34 1.34
CA GLU A 123 6.29 20.03 1.75
C GLU A 123 6.37 19.00 0.62
N LYS A 124 6.10 19.40 -0.63
CA LYS A 124 6.33 18.52 -1.80
C LYS A 124 7.80 18.14 -1.97
N LEU A 125 8.72 19.10 -1.79
CA LEU A 125 10.15 18.85 -1.88
C LEU A 125 10.62 17.90 -0.77
N LYS A 126 10.17 18.09 0.49
CA LYS A 126 10.45 17.16 1.59
C LYS A 126 9.89 15.76 1.33
N ALA A 127 8.71 15.70 0.70
CA ALA A 127 7.97 14.47 0.49
C ALA A 127 8.50 13.59 -0.65
N GLY A 128 9.07 14.20 -1.70
CA GLY A 128 9.42 13.48 -2.93
C GLY A 128 10.69 13.96 -3.61
N GLY A 129 11.46 14.86 -2.99
CA GLY A 129 12.62 15.48 -3.63
C GLY A 129 12.23 16.33 -4.84
N GLU A 130 13.20 16.61 -5.70
CA GLU A 130 12.98 17.39 -6.92
C GLU A 130 11.98 16.71 -7.88
N GLU A 131 11.98 15.37 -7.94
CA GLU A 131 10.97 14.62 -8.69
C GLU A 131 9.55 14.87 -8.16
N GLY A 132 9.38 14.96 -6.84
CA GLY A 132 8.09 15.23 -6.19
C GLY A 132 7.52 16.62 -6.50
N LEU A 133 8.38 17.59 -6.84
CA LEU A 133 7.92 18.92 -7.29
C LEU A 133 7.27 18.86 -8.68
N ASN A 134 7.76 17.97 -9.54
CA ASN A 134 7.30 17.80 -10.91
C ASN A 134 6.20 16.73 -11.04
N ALA A 135 6.10 15.84 -10.06
CA ALA A 135 5.09 14.79 -10.03
C ALA A 135 3.69 15.39 -9.79
N ARG A 136 2.78 15.17 -10.75
CA ARG A 136 1.34 15.27 -10.48
C ARG A 136 0.95 14.08 -9.60
N ALA A 137 0.05 14.28 -8.65
CA ALA A 137 -0.53 13.17 -7.90
C ALA A 137 -1.17 12.19 -8.88
N GLY A 138 -0.72 10.94 -8.84
CA GLY A 138 -1.20 9.84 -9.68
C GLY A 138 -2.36 9.10 -9.00
N ALA A 139 -2.48 7.80 -9.28
CA ALA A 139 -3.45 6.95 -8.62
C ALA A 139 -3.33 7.04 -7.09
N PHE A 140 -4.48 7.01 -6.41
CA PHE A 140 -4.61 7.10 -4.95
C PHE A 140 -4.06 8.40 -4.34
N GLY A 141 -3.86 9.45 -5.14
CA GLY A 141 -3.28 10.71 -4.67
C GLY A 141 -1.79 10.62 -4.35
N LEU A 142 -1.13 9.52 -4.72
CA LEU A 142 0.29 9.28 -4.48
C LEU A 142 1.14 9.74 -5.67
N VAL A 143 2.37 10.17 -5.40
CA VAL A 143 3.37 10.34 -6.47
C VAL A 143 3.84 8.97 -6.98
N PRO A 144 4.34 8.86 -8.21
CA PRO A 144 4.71 7.56 -8.81
C PRO A 144 5.66 6.72 -7.94
N LYS A 145 6.67 7.35 -7.33
CA LYS A 145 7.62 6.68 -6.43
C LYS A 145 6.94 6.01 -5.23
N ASP A 146 5.99 6.71 -4.61
CA ASP A 146 5.24 6.20 -3.45
C ASP A 146 4.33 5.05 -3.88
N LEU A 147 3.71 5.12 -5.06
CA LEU A 147 2.88 4.06 -5.60
C LEU A 147 3.68 2.78 -5.88
N VAL A 148 4.90 2.92 -6.43
CA VAL A 148 5.81 1.79 -6.63
C VAL A 148 6.18 1.15 -5.30
N ALA A 149 6.55 1.96 -4.29
CA ALA A 149 6.86 1.45 -2.96
C ALA A 149 5.69 0.70 -2.31
N VAL A 150 4.45 1.19 -2.48
CA VAL A 150 3.24 0.49 -2.05
C VAL A 150 3.09 -0.85 -2.74
N HIS A 151 3.19 -0.86 -4.07
CA HIS A 151 3.05 -2.07 -4.86
C HIS A 151 4.10 -3.12 -4.46
N GLU A 152 5.37 -2.72 -4.34
CA GLU A 152 6.47 -3.57 -3.89
C GLU A 152 6.23 -4.12 -2.48
N GLY A 153 5.82 -3.27 -1.53
CA GLY A 153 5.54 -3.70 -0.16
C GLY A 153 4.35 -4.65 -0.04
N LEU A 154 3.44 -4.65 -1.01
CA LEU A 154 2.29 -5.54 -1.07
C LEU A 154 2.57 -6.88 -1.76
N THR A 155 3.78 -7.09 -2.30
CA THR A 155 4.20 -8.37 -2.92
C THR A 155 4.40 -9.50 -1.92
N THR A 156 4.49 -9.22 -0.62
CA THR A 156 4.66 -10.23 0.44
C THR A 156 3.60 -11.31 0.31
N LYS A 157 4.03 -12.57 0.25
CA LYS A 157 3.13 -13.71 0.05
C LYS A 157 2.42 -14.09 1.35
N VAL A 158 1.14 -14.36 1.25
CA VAL A 158 0.38 -15.05 2.30
C VAL A 158 0.94 -16.46 2.43
N ASN A 159 1.37 -16.87 3.62
CA ASN A 159 2.05 -18.15 3.86
C ASN A 159 1.26 -19.11 4.78
N PHE A 160 -0.03 -18.82 4.97
CA PHE A 160 -0.95 -19.62 5.78
C PHE A 160 -2.26 -19.84 5.02
N SER A 161 -2.98 -20.92 5.35
CA SER A 161 -4.31 -21.18 4.77
C SER A 161 -5.33 -20.18 5.32
N THR A 162 -6.07 -19.51 4.43
CA THR A 162 -7.08 -18.51 4.80
C THR A 162 -8.48 -19.09 4.94
N THR A 163 -8.75 -20.19 4.25
CA THR A 163 -10.09 -20.80 4.20
C THR A 163 -10.58 -21.15 5.61
N GLY A 164 -11.79 -20.72 5.96
CA GLY A 164 -12.43 -21.04 7.23
C GLY A 164 -11.96 -20.21 8.44
N LYS A 165 -10.97 -19.34 8.28
CA LYS A 165 -10.61 -18.31 9.26
C LYS A 165 -11.54 -17.10 9.12
N THR A 166 -11.72 -16.35 10.19
CA THR A 166 -12.46 -15.08 10.14
C THR A 166 -11.69 -14.05 9.31
N THR A 167 -12.39 -13.11 8.68
CA THR A 167 -11.74 -12.01 7.95
C THR A 167 -10.80 -11.21 8.85
N ARG A 168 -11.15 -11.04 10.14
CA ARG A 168 -10.31 -10.36 11.14
C ARG A 168 -8.97 -11.07 11.33
N GLU A 169 -8.98 -12.39 11.54
CA GLU A 169 -7.77 -13.19 11.71
C GLU A 169 -6.87 -13.13 10.48
N VAL A 170 -7.45 -13.26 9.28
CA VAL A 170 -6.71 -13.20 8.01
C VAL A 170 -6.05 -11.84 7.84
N VAL A 171 -6.80 -10.74 8.02
CA VAL A 171 -6.28 -9.38 7.89
C VAL A 171 -5.18 -9.10 8.91
N GLN A 172 -5.36 -9.51 10.17
CA GLN A 172 -4.35 -9.34 11.21
C GLN A 172 -3.07 -10.14 10.91
N ALA A 173 -3.20 -11.40 10.51
CA ALA A 173 -2.06 -12.25 10.18
C ALA A 173 -1.27 -11.74 8.96
N ILE A 174 -1.94 -11.17 7.96
CA ILE A 174 -1.26 -10.51 6.84
C ILE A 174 -0.56 -9.23 7.33
N ALA A 175 -1.27 -8.37 8.07
CA ALA A 175 -0.77 -7.06 8.50
C ALA A 175 0.54 -7.11 9.30
N VAL A 176 0.69 -8.11 10.17
CA VAL A 176 1.90 -8.29 11.00
C VAL A 176 3.15 -8.53 10.16
N ASN A 177 2.99 -9.08 8.95
CA ASN A 177 4.10 -9.42 8.05
C ASN A 177 4.31 -8.38 6.94
N LEU A 178 3.53 -7.28 6.93
CA LEU A 178 3.68 -6.25 5.92
C LEU A 178 4.85 -5.31 6.24
N PRO A 179 5.67 -4.94 5.25
CA PRO A 179 6.68 -3.88 5.41
C PRO A 179 6.05 -2.48 5.51
N ILE A 180 4.77 -2.35 5.12
CA ILE A 180 4.02 -1.10 5.15
C ILE A 180 2.99 -1.18 6.28
N GLY A 181 2.96 -0.15 7.12
CA GLY A 181 1.99 -0.07 8.21
C GLY A 181 0.56 -0.03 7.70
N MET A 182 -0.35 -0.75 8.37
CA MET A 182 -1.78 -0.79 8.03
C MET A 182 -2.63 -0.30 9.20
N LYS A 183 -3.66 0.48 8.91
CA LYS A 183 -4.63 1.00 9.88
C LYS A 183 -6.06 0.74 9.43
N VAL A 184 -6.85 0.15 10.31
CA VAL A 184 -8.31 0.02 10.12
C VAL A 184 -8.98 1.25 10.71
N ASP A 185 -9.79 1.92 9.89
CA ASP A 185 -10.55 3.09 10.33
C ASP A 185 -11.48 2.71 11.50
N PRO A 186 -11.51 3.48 12.61
CA PRO A 186 -12.39 3.20 13.74
C PRO A 186 -13.85 2.99 13.33
N ALA A 187 -14.34 3.72 12.32
CA ALA A 187 -15.74 3.67 11.88
C ALA A 187 -16.15 2.32 11.25
N VAL A 188 -15.19 1.48 10.86
CA VAL A 188 -15.48 0.20 10.18
C VAL A 188 -15.05 -1.03 10.97
N ARG A 189 -14.56 -0.86 12.21
CA ARG A 189 -14.10 -1.99 13.03
C ARG A 189 -15.19 -3.01 13.32
N ASP A 190 -16.41 -2.53 13.53
CA ASP A 190 -17.56 -3.38 13.84
C ASP A 190 -18.03 -4.23 12.65
N LYS A 191 -17.57 -3.91 11.43
CA LYS A 191 -17.84 -4.72 10.22
C LYS A 191 -17.02 -6.01 10.17
N PHE A 192 -15.95 -6.12 10.96
CA PHE A 192 -15.20 -7.36 11.09
C PHE A 192 -15.95 -8.30 12.04
N GLY A 193 -16.96 -9.00 11.53
CA GLY A 193 -17.70 -10.01 12.27
C GLY A 193 -16.99 -11.37 12.29
N GLU A 194 -17.79 -12.41 12.53
CA GLU A 194 -17.36 -13.81 12.57
C GLU A 194 -17.44 -14.50 11.20
N GLU A 195 -17.75 -13.75 10.14
CA GLU A 195 -17.80 -14.28 8.78
C GLU A 195 -16.42 -14.83 8.38
N LYS A 196 -16.47 -16.03 7.80
CA LYS A 196 -15.27 -16.76 7.40
C LYS A 196 -14.91 -16.44 5.95
N VAL A 197 -13.61 -16.33 5.71
CA VAL A 197 -13.07 -16.26 4.35
C VAL A 197 -13.30 -17.62 3.68
N THR A 198 -13.98 -17.59 2.54
CA THR A 198 -14.31 -18.79 1.74
C THR A 198 -13.22 -19.14 0.73
N ASP A 199 -12.44 -18.15 0.30
CA ASP A 199 -11.41 -18.31 -0.71
C ASP A 199 -10.05 -18.63 -0.08
N GLU A 200 -9.29 -19.50 -0.74
CA GLU A 200 -7.91 -19.78 -0.35
C GLU A 200 -6.98 -18.75 -1.00
N LEU A 201 -6.29 -17.99 -0.16
CA LEU A 201 -5.38 -16.92 -0.56
C LEU A 201 -3.92 -17.30 -0.31
N LEU A 202 -3.63 -18.53 0.11
CA LEU A 202 -2.28 -19.04 0.28
C LEU A 202 -1.40 -18.83 -0.97
N GLY A 203 -0.27 -18.20 -0.74
CA GLY A 203 0.75 -17.83 -1.70
C GLY A 203 0.39 -16.64 -2.59
N MET A 204 -0.79 -16.03 -2.43
CA MET A 204 -1.14 -14.77 -3.08
C MET A 204 -0.33 -13.64 -2.46
N SER A 205 -0.06 -12.58 -3.21
CA SER A 205 0.44 -11.33 -2.65
C SER A 205 -0.57 -10.71 -1.67
N SER A 206 -0.05 -10.02 -0.67
CA SER A 206 -0.83 -9.46 0.42
C SER A 206 -1.81 -8.38 -0.04
N GLY A 207 -1.47 -7.59 -1.05
CA GLY A 207 -2.37 -6.55 -1.58
C GLY A 207 -3.66 -7.13 -2.14
N THR A 208 -3.52 -8.06 -3.08
CA THR A 208 -4.64 -8.81 -3.68
C THR A 208 -5.40 -9.63 -2.64
N ALA A 209 -4.70 -10.31 -1.73
CA ALA A 209 -5.33 -11.11 -0.67
C ALA A 209 -6.17 -10.24 0.29
N LEU A 210 -5.63 -9.10 0.75
CA LEU A 210 -6.35 -8.17 1.61
C LEU A 210 -7.57 -7.59 0.89
N ALA A 211 -7.40 -7.13 -0.35
CA ALA A 211 -8.49 -6.58 -1.15
C ALA A 211 -9.60 -7.61 -1.36
N ALA A 212 -9.27 -8.89 -1.59
CA ALA A 212 -10.25 -9.97 -1.71
C ALA A 212 -10.96 -10.25 -0.38
N ALA A 213 -10.21 -10.40 0.72
CA ALA A 213 -10.75 -10.80 2.01
C ALA A 213 -11.71 -9.77 2.63
N ILE A 214 -11.43 -8.48 2.48
CA ILE A 214 -12.24 -7.41 3.11
C ILE A 214 -13.42 -6.97 2.24
N ARG A 215 -13.40 -7.30 0.95
CA ARG A 215 -14.44 -6.88 -0.01
C ARG A 215 -15.84 -7.36 0.38
N PRO A 216 -16.07 -8.62 0.82
CA PRO A 216 -17.37 -9.08 1.32
C PRO A 216 -17.98 -8.21 2.43
N LEU A 217 -17.14 -7.54 3.22
CA LEU A 217 -17.58 -6.66 4.32
C LEU A 217 -17.95 -5.24 3.84
N GLY A 218 -17.92 -4.98 2.53
CA GLY A 218 -18.11 -3.65 1.96
C GLY A 218 -16.96 -2.69 2.30
N LEU A 219 -15.76 -3.25 2.52
CA LEU A 219 -14.55 -2.50 2.85
C LEU A 219 -13.59 -2.46 1.66
N VAL A 220 -12.70 -1.47 1.68
CA VAL A 220 -11.69 -1.25 0.65
C VAL A 220 -10.34 -0.93 1.27
N LEU A 221 -9.29 -1.33 0.56
CA LEU A 221 -7.90 -1.02 0.90
C LEU A 221 -7.46 0.20 0.09
N LEU A 222 -6.80 1.15 0.75
CA LEU A 222 -6.33 2.38 0.14
C LEU A 222 -4.98 2.77 0.72
N PRO A 223 -3.95 3.01 -0.10
CA PRO A 223 -2.74 3.61 0.40
C PRO A 223 -2.97 5.11 0.64
N ALA A 224 -2.42 5.63 1.73
CA ALA A 224 -2.54 7.02 2.13
C ALA A 224 -1.20 7.53 2.67
N LYS A 225 -0.82 8.73 2.27
CA LYS A 225 0.36 9.41 2.80
C LYS A 225 0.04 10.05 4.14
N VAL A 226 0.83 9.72 5.16
CA VAL A 226 0.73 10.28 6.52
C VAL A 226 2.11 10.85 6.87
N GLY A 227 2.25 12.16 6.77
CA GLY A 227 3.57 12.79 6.82
C GLY A 227 4.42 12.36 5.63
N ASN A 228 5.60 11.79 5.87
CA ASN A 228 6.45 11.28 4.82
C ASN A 228 6.24 9.79 4.51
N ASP A 229 5.52 9.07 5.37
CA ASP A 229 5.33 7.63 5.25
C ASP A 229 4.05 7.31 4.50
N VAL A 230 4.08 6.22 3.74
CA VAL A 230 2.86 5.65 3.15
C VAL A 230 2.33 4.57 4.08
N THR A 231 1.03 4.61 4.34
CA THR A 231 0.33 3.62 5.17
C THR A 231 -0.89 3.10 4.43
N LEU A 232 -1.24 1.85 4.66
CA LEU A 232 -2.47 1.27 4.15
C LEU A 232 -3.63 1.61 5.09
N ARG A 233 -4.77 2.00 4.53
CA ARG A 233 -6.00 2.24 5.27
C ARG A 233 -7.09 1.29 4.80
N VAL A 234 -7.85 0.76 5.75
CA VAL A 234 -9.09 0.03 5.48
C VAL A 234 -10.27 0.92 5.82
N LEU A 235 -11.08 1.23 4.82
CA LEU A 235 -12.21 2.17 4.90
C LEU A 235 -13.50 1.51 4.39
N ASP A 236 -14.62 2.20 4.57
CA ASP A 236 -15.87 1.85 3.90
C ASP A 236 -15.76 2.11 2.39
N SER A 237 -16.26 1.18 1.57
CA SER A 237 -16.29 1.32 0.11
C SER A 237 -16.99 2.60 -0.38
N GLN A 238 -17.99 3.10 0.34
CA GLN A 238 -18.74 4.31 -0.02
C GLN A 238 -17.95 5.60 0.26
N ALA A 239 -16.91 5.53 1.09
CA ALA A 239 -16.08 6.67 1.45
C ALA A 239 -14.85 6.83 0.53
N ALA A 240 -14.70 5.96 -0.48
CA ALA A 240 -13.51 5.85 -1.30
C ALA A 240 -13.80 6.16 -2.77
N GLU A 241 -13.07 7.13 -3.33
CA GLU A 241 -13.14 7.45 -4.77
C GLU A 241 -12.36 6.46 -5.64
N GLN A 242 -11.29 5.90 -5.08
CA GLN A 242 -10.46 4.88 -5.72
C GLN A 242 -10.33 3.69 -4.77
N VAL A 243 -10.05 2.51 -5.32
CA VAL A 243 -9.98 1.26 -4.54
C VAL A 243 -8.79 0.45 -5.00
N TRP A 244 -7.97 -0.04 -4.07
CA TRP A 244 -6.93 -1.02 -4.41
C TRP A 244 -7.60 -2.28 -4.96
N PRO A 245 -7.25 -2.72 -6.18
CA PRO A 245 -8.02 -3.75 -6.87
C PRO A 245 -7.74 -5.14 -6.30
N VAL A 246 -8.67 -6.07 -6.56
CA VAL A 246 -8.39 -7.51 -6.39
C VAL A 246 -7.61 -7.97 -7.62
N GLY A 247 -6.29 -7.80 -7.55
CA GLY A 247 -5.36 -8.04 -8.64
C GLY A 247 -5.47 -7.04 -9.79
N TRP A 248 -4.47 -7.10 -10.66
CA TRP A 248 -4.24 -6.20 -11.77
C TRP A 248 -4.52 -6.91 -13.11
N PRO A 249 -4.83 -6.14 -14.18
CA PRO A 249 -4.84 -6.68 -15.52
C PRO A 249 -3.51 -7.36 -15.87
N MET A 250 -3.56 -8.47 -16.59
CA MET A 250 -2.37 -9.16 -17.09
C MET A 250 -1.52 -8.26 -18.01
N LYS A 251 -0.20 -8.42 -17.94
CA LYS A 251 0.78 -7.64 -18.72
C LYS A 251 0.98 -8.19 -20.14
N THR A 252 0.69 -9.47 -20.35
CA THR A 252 0.91 -10.19 -21.63
C THR A 252 -0.36 -10.90 -22.09
N SER A 253 -0.28 -11.68 -23.18
CA SER A 253 -1.43 -12.43 -23.68
C SER A 253 -1.86 -13.53 -22.69
N PRO A 254 -3.16 -13.94 -22.67
CA PRO A 254 -3.61 -15.02 -21.79
C PRO A 254 -2.84 -16.33 -21.96
N ARG A 255 -2.42 -16.65 -23.20
CA ARG A 255 -1.67 -17.86 -23.53
C ARG A 255 -0.26 -17.86 -22.94
N GLU A 256 0.33 -16.67 -22.76
CA GLU A 256 1.63 -16.51 -22.11
C GLU A 256 1.50 -16.45 -20.59
N THR A 257 0.50 -15.71 -20.09
CA THR A 257 0.28 -15.53 -18.64
C THR A 257 -0.13 -16.82 -17.95
N LEU A 258 -1.02 -17.61 -18.56
CA LEU A 258 -1.45 -18.91 -18.02
C LEU A 258 -1.65 -19.94 -19.14
N PRO A 259 -0.55 -20.52 -19.68
CA PRO A 259 -0.60 -21.45 -20.82
C PRO A 259 -1.47 -22.69 -20.54
N ASP A 260 -1.46 -23.15 -19.30
CA ASP A 260 -2.18 -24.34 -18.84
C ASP A 260 -3.69 -24.25 -19.03
N LEU A 261 -4.23 -23.02 -19.07
CA LEU A 261 -5.63 -22.76 -19.36
C LEU A 261 -6.04 -23.17 -20.79
N PHE A 262 -5.08 -23.31 -21.70
CA PHE A 262 -5.29 -23.66 -23.11
C PHE A 262 -4.91 -25.11 -23.43
N LYS A 263 -4.55 -25.92 -22.42
CA LYS A 263 -4.32 -27.37 -22.60
C LYS A 263 -5.65 -28.06 -22.91
N PHE A 264 -5.66 -28.88 -23.95
CA PHE A 264 -6.83 -29.65 -24.37
C PHE A 264 -7.05 -30.88 -23.48
N LEU A 265 -8.32 -31.21 -23.27
CA LEU A 265 -8.78 -32.41 -22.60
C LEU A 265 -10.15 -32.83 -23.13
N ASN A 266 -10.41 -34.13 -23.05
CA ASN A 266 -11.76 -34.64 -23.14
C ASN A 266 -12.45 -34.43 -21.79
N VAL A 267 -13.61 -33.79 -21.82
CA VAL A 267 -14.39 -33.48 -20.61
C VAL A 267 -15.86 -33.75 -20.86
N GLU A 268 -16.54 -34.14 -19.79
CA GLU A 268 -17.98 -34.25 -19.68
C GLU A 268 -18.34 -33.86 -18.24
N VAL A 269 -19.39 -33.05 -18.07
CA VAL A 269 -19.93 -32.67 -16.77
C VAL A 269 -21.43 -32.91 -16.83
N SER A 270 -21.96 -33.74 -15.94
CA SER A 270 -23.35 -34.18 -15.98
C SER A 270 -24.03 -33.84 -14.65
N ASP A 271 -24.81 -32.77 -14.64
CA ASP A 271 -25.61 -32.30 -13.49
C ASP A 271 -24.82 -32.13 -12.15
N ALA A 272 -23.55 -31.71 -12.27
CA ALA A 272 -22.71 -31.39 -11.12
C ALA A 272 -23.01 -29.97 -10.62
N SER A 273 -22.69 -29.68 -9.35
CA SER A 273 -22.69 -28.29 -8.91
C SER A 273 -21.57 -27.49 -9.60
N LEU A 274 -21.80 -26.19 -9.78
CA LEU A 274 -20.79 -25.30 -10.33
C LEU A 274 -19.55 -25.25 -9.42
N ALA A 275 -19.75 -25.21 -8.09
CA ALA A 275 -18.67 -25.25 -7.12
C ALA A 275 -17.77 -26.48 -7.28
N GLU A 276 -18.33 -27.69 -7.31
CA GLU A 276 -17.55 -28.93 -7.51
C GLU A 276 -16.80 -28.91 -8.85
N SER A 277 -17.46 -28.45 -9.91
CA SER A 277 -16.86 -28.37 -11.24
C SER A 277 -15.66 -27.41 -11.28
N VAL A 278 -15.79 -26.26 -10.62
CA VAL A 278 -14.72 -25.25 -10.53
C VAL A 278 -13.59 -25.74 -9.63
N GLU A 279 -13.87 -26.38 -8.50
CA GLU A 279 -12.84 -26.99 -7.64
C GLU A 279 -12.08 -28.11 -8.35
N ALA A 280 -12.75 -28.95 -9.13
CA ALA A 280 -12.10 -29.99 -9.92
C ALA A 280 -11.14 -29.41 -10.97
N ILE A 281 -11.51 -28.29 -11.61
CA ILE A 281 -10.64 -27.58 -12.56
C ILE A 281 -9.50 -26.90 -11.81
N ARG A 282 -9.77 -26.28 -10.66
CA ARG A 282 -8.76 -25.65 -9.79
C ARG A 282 -7.67 -26.63 -9.39
N GLY A 283 -8.04 -27.82 -8.93
CA GLY A 283 -7.09 -28.86 -8.54
C GLY A 283 -6.19 -29.35 -9.69
N ARG A 284 -6.70 -29.33 -10.93
CA ARG A 284 -5.91 -29.71 -12.13
C ARG A 284 -5.00 -28.60 -12.64
N LEU A 285 -5.47 -27.35 -12.59
CA LEU A 285 -4.68 -26.20 -13.01
C LEU A 285 -3.67 -25.78 -11.95
N ASN A 286 -3.93 -26.08 -10.67
CA ASN A 286 -3.16 -25.57 -9.52
C ASN A 286 -3.03 -24.04 -9.53
N VAL A 287 -4.11 -23.36 -9.94
CA VAL A 287 -4.20 -21.90 -10.06
C VAL A 287 -5.23 -21.40 -9.05
N PRO A 288 -4.92 -20.36 -8.25
CA PRO A 288 -5.91 -19.75 -7.37
C PRO A 288 -7.13 -19.26 -8.15
N MET A 289 -8.33 -19.57 -7.65
CA MET A 289 -9.58 -19.04 -8.19
C MET A 289 -10.33 -18.37 -7.06
N ILE A 290 -10.57 -17.08 -7.21
CA ILE A 290 -11.17 -16.23 -6.18
C ILE A 290 -12.54 -15.77 -6.67
N ILE A 291 -13.56 -15.88 -5.82
CA ILE A 291 -14.95 -15.58 -6.16
C ILE A 291 -15.34 -14.19 -5.64
N ASP A 292 -15.95 -13.38 -6.51
CA ASP A 292 -16.52 -12.07 -6.13
C ASP A 292 -17.85 -12.24 -5.39
N GLN A 293 -17.78 -12.60 -4.11
CA GLN A 293 -18.96 -12.86 -3.26
C GLN A 293 -19.96 -11.70 -3.30
N ASN A 294 -19.49 -10.45 -3.38
CA ASN A 294 -20.36 -9.28 -3.50
C ASN A 294 -21.19 -9.27 -4.79
N SER A 295 -20.55 -9.56 -5.92
CA SER A 295 -21.24 -9.59 -7.21
C SER A 295 -22.24 -10.73 -7.28
N LEU A 296 -21.86 -11.90 -6.75
CA LEU A 296 -22.77 -13.06 -6.65
C LEU A 296 -23.98 -12.75 -5.74
N ALA A 297 -23.73 -12.19 -4.56
CA ALA A 297 -24.79 -11.81 -3.61
C ALA A 297 -25.76 -10.78 -4.21
N ARG A 298 -25.26 -9.75 -4.93
CA ARG A 298 -26.09 -8.77 -5.63
C ARG A 298 -27.03 -9.41 -6.66
N GLN A 299 -26.55 -10.43 -7.36
CA GLN A 299 -27.34 -11.16 -8.36
C GLN A 299 -28.09 -12.37 -7.77
N LYS A 300 -28.02 -12.58 -6.44
CA LYS A 300 -28.61 -13.72 -5.72
C LYS A 300 -28.23 -15.07 -6.31
N ILE A 301 -26.97 -15.21 -6.73
CA ILE A 301 -26.41 -16.45 -7.27
C ILE A 301 -25.77 -17.23 -6.13
N ASP A 302 -26.27 -18.43 -5.87
CA ASP A 302 -25.62 -19.39 -4.96
C ASP A 302 -24.69 -20.30 -5.76
N PHE A 303 -23.39 -20.07 -5.61
CA PHE A 303 -22.35 -20.80 -6.34
C PHE A 303 -22.34 -22.31 -6.04
N ALA A 304 -22.78 -22.70 -4.83
CA ALA A 304 -22.75 -24.09 -4.37
C ALA A 304 -23.92 -24.91 -4.92
N THR A 305 -25.06 -24.28 -5.21
CA THR A 305 -26.28 -25.01 -5.59
C THR A 305 -26.58 -24.96 -7.08
N VAL A 306 -26.00 -24.02 -7.84
CA VAL A 306 -26.23 -23.93 -9.29
C VAL A 306 -25.69 -25.19 -9.98
N LYS A 307 -26.58 -25.89 -10.69
CA LYS A 307 -26.26 -27.06 -11.49
C LYS A 307 -25.78 -26.67 -12.87
N VAL A 308 -24.75 -27.35 -13.36
CA VAL A 308 -24.16 -27.12 -14.67
C VAL A 308 -23.93 -28.43 -15.42
N THR A 309 -24.07 -28.36 -16.73
CA THR A 309 -23.84 -29.49 -17.63
C THR A 309 -22.94 -29.08 -18.78
N LEU A 310 -22.01 -29.95 -19.16
CA LEU A 310 -21.17 -29.82 -20.33
C LEU A 310 -21.15 -31.16 -21.07
N PRO A 311 -21.78 -31.25 -22.26
CA PRO A 311 -21.74 -32.46 -23.08
C PRO A 311 -20.31 -32.87 -23.39
N LYS A 312 -20.10 -34.18 -23.59
CA LYS A 312 -18.80 -34.73 -23.95
C LYS A 312 -18.18 -33.99 -25.13
N THR A 313 -17.02 -33.39 -24.89
CA THR A 313 -16.34 -32.57 -25.89
C THR A 313 -14.82 -32.57 -25.65
N ASN A 314 -14.05 -32.45 -26.73
CA ASN A 314 -12.62 -32.19 -26.66
C ASN A 314 -12.37 -30.69 -26.76
N THR A 315 -11.95 -30.06 -25.67
CA THR A 315 -11.72 -28.61 -25.61
C THR A 315 -10.69 -28.28 -24.55
N TYR A 316 -10.44 -27.00 -24.25
CA TYR A 316 -9.44 -26.56 -23.28
C TYR A 316 -10.07 -25.86 -22.07
N TYR A 317 -9.35 -25.80 -20.94
CA TYR A 317 -9.86 -25.32 -19.65
C TYR A 317 -10.53 -23.94 -19.69
N ALA A 318 -9.95 -22.97 -20.41
CA ALA A 318 -10.56 -21.64 -20.57
C ALA A 318 -11.97 -21.74 -21.17
N LYS A 319 -12.18 -22.60 -22.18
CA LYS A 319 -13.49 -22.77 -22.81
C LYS A 319 -14.47 -23.55 -21.94
N ILE A 320 -13.96 -24.52 -21.16
CA ILE A 320 -14.74 -25.24 -20.15
C ILE A 320 -15.28 -24.26 -19.11
N LEU A 321 -14.40 -23.48 -18.49
CA LEU A 321 -14.78 -22.49 -17.47
C LEU A 321 -15.75 -21.46 -18.02
N GLU A 322 -15.51 -20.93 -19.22
CA GLU A 322 -16.42 -20.00 -19.89
C GLU A 322 -17.84 -20.60 -20.03
N ARG A 323 -17.96 -21.84 -20.52
CA ARG A 323 -19.25 -22.52 -20.73
C ARG A 323 -19.97 -22.86 -19.43
N LEU A 324 -19.24 -23.27 -18.40
CA LEU A 324 -19.83 -23.61 -17.09
C LEU A 324 -20.28 -22.34 -16.36
N LEU A 325 -19.43 -21.32 -16.28
CA LEU A 325 -19.75 -20.07 -15.59
C LEU A 325 -20.89 -19.32 -16.28
N PHE A 326 -20.94 -19.34 -17.61
CA PHE A 326 -22.00 -18.65 -18.37
C PHE A 326 -23.40 -19.18 -18.06
N GLN A 327 -23.55 -20.49 -17.77
CA GLN A 327 -24.84 -21.08 -17.34
C GLN A 327 -25.35 -20.44 -16.04
N ALA A 328 -24.43 -19.98 -15.18
CA ALA A 328 -24.73 -19.26 -13.95
C ALA A 328 -24.71 -17.72 -14.11
N LYS A 329 -24.62 -17.18 -15.34
CA LYS A 329 -24.42 -15.74 -15.63
C LYS A 329 -23.14 -15.16 -15.02
N LEU A 330 -22.13 -16.01 -14.87
CA LEU A 330 -20.80 -15.65 -14.39
C LEU A 330 -19.79 -15.64 -15.55
N LYS A 331 -18.66 -15.00 -15.29
CA LYS A 331 -17.46 -15.02 -16.13
C LYS A 331 -16.24 -15.15 -15.23
N TYR A 332 -15.11 -15.50 -15.83
CA TYR A 332 -13.81 -15.33 -15.17
C TYR A 332 -13.01 -14.23 -15.87
N GLU A 333 -12.13 -13.60 -15.10
CA GLU A 333 -11.12 -12.68 -15.58
C GLU A 333 -9.75 -13.22 -15.15
N LEU A 334 -8.82 -13.36 -16.11
CA LEU A 334 -7.43 -13.69 -15.79
C LEU A 334 -6.75 -12.41 -15.28
N ARG A 335 -6.32 -12.42 -14.03
CA ARG A 335 -5.65 -11.31 -13.36
C ARG A 335 -4.31 -11.76 -12.81
N ILE A 336 -3.45 -10.80 -12.50
CA ILE A 336 -2.18 -11.02 -11.82
C ILE A 336 -2.18 -10.30 -10.48
N ASP A 337 -1.50 -10.86 -9.49
CA ASP A 337 -1.31 -10.21 -8.20
C ASP A 337 -0.11 -9.25 -8.24
N GLU A 338 0.20 -8.57 -7.13
CA GLU A 338 1.34 -7.63 -7.08
C GLU A 338 2.70 -8.32 -7.34
N ALA A 339 2.78 -9.64 -7.14
CA ALA A 339 3.97 -10.45 -7.37
C ALA A 339 3.94 -11.15 -8.76
N ASP A 340 3.13 -10.66 -9.70
CA ASP A 340 2.95 -11.20 -11.04
C ASP A 340 2.42 -12.64 -11.08
N ARG A 341 1.84 -13.14 -9.98
CA ARG A 341 1.24 -14.48 -9.94
C ARG A 341 -0.14 -14.45 -10.60
N PRO A 342 -0.41 -15.30 -11.60
CA PRO A 342 -1.72 -15.36 -12.23
C PRO A 342 -2.76 -16.05 -11.33
N PHE A 343 -3.98 -15.56 -11.39
CA PHE A 343 -5.15 -16.16 -10.77
C PHE A 343 -6.42 -15.88 -11.58
N LEU A 344 -7.48 -16.64 -11.33
CA LEU A 344 -8.78 -16.42 -11.96
C LEU A 344 -9.72 -15.72 -10.99
N TRP A 345 -10.22 -14.55 -11.39
CA TRP A 345 -11.26 -13.82 -10.66
C TRP A 345 -12.63 -14.16 -11.25
N ILE A 346 -13.49 -14.82 -10.49
CA ILE A 346 -14.83 -15.24 -10.93
C ILE A 346 -15.85 -14.20 -10.47
N THR A 347 -16.58 -13.61 -11.40
CA THR A 347 -17.56 -12.54 -11.12
C THR A 347 -18.74 -12.59 -12.09
N THR A 348 -19.72 -11.72 -11.91
CA THR A 348 -20.94 -11.70 -12.74
C THR A 348 -20.68 -11.07 -14.10
N VAL A 349 -21.41 -11.50 -15.13
CA VAL A 349 -21.35 -10.90 -16.48
C VAL A 349 -21.90 -9.47 -16.47
N LYS A 350 -22.94 -9.22 -15.67
CA LYS A 350 -23.48 -7.88 -15.42
C LYS A 350 -22.74 -7.25 -14.25
N GLN A 351 -22.17 -6.07 -14.44
CA GLN A 351 -21.55 -5.27 -13.38
C GLN A 351 -22.56 -4.32 -12.76
#